data_AF-A0A1W9UBR4-F1
#
_entry.id   AF-A0A1W9UBR4-F1
#
_cell.length_a   1.000
_cell.length_b   1.000
_cell.length_c   1.000
_cell.angle_alpha   90.00
_cell.angle_beta   90.00
_cell.angle_gamma   90.00
#
_symmetry.space_group_name_H-M   'P 1'
#
loop_
_entity.id
_entity.type
_entity.pdbx_description
1 polymer ?
#
loop_
_entity_poly.entity_id
_entity_poly.type
_entity_poly.pdbx_seq_one_letter_code
_entity_poly.pdbx_strand_id
1 'polypeptide(L)'
;MKMEIRKLATVQMGYSFRSRLETSESGDVAVIQMKDLLEDNTVGCDGLVRVDMETIKEHHLAQKGDLVFRSRGHLNTSAILLDDPGRAVVAAPLLRIRITQPDIVLAEYLNWYISQRDAQRYFTSRQEGTSVNMISRKQLE
;
A
#
# COMPACT_ATOMS: atom_id res chain seq x y z
N MET A 1 -15.49 21.77 -4.38
CA MET A 1 -14.25 21.55 -5.16
C MET A 1 -13.81 20.11 -4.93
N LYS A 2 -13.55 19.30 -5.97
CA LYS A 2 -13.01 17.94 -5.83
C LYS A 2 -11.48 18.00 -5.92
N MET A 3 -10.79 17.30 -5.02
CA MET A 3 -9.32 17.19 -5.03
C MET A 3 -8.94 15.76 -5.42
N GLU A 4 -7.88 15.61 -6.22
CA GLU A 4 -7.37 14.32 -6.68
C GLU A 4 -6.22 13.87 -5.76
N ILE A 5 -6.05 12.55 -5.55
CA ILE A 5 -5.00 12.01 -4.69
C ILE A 5 -3.63 12.37 -5.25
N ARG A 6 -3.44 12.36 -6.57
CA ARG A 6 -2.15 12.74 -7.20
C ARG A 6 -1.66 14.15 -6.88
N LYS A 7 -2.53 15.04 -6.39
CA LYS A 7 -2.15 16.39 -5.95
C LYS A 7 -1.66 16.43 -4.51
N LEU A 8 -2.00 15.41 -3.72
CA LEU A 8 -1.75 15.34 -2.28
C LEU A 8 -0.75 14.24 -1.90
N ALA A 9 -0.57 13.25 -2.78
CA ALA A 9 0.23 12.07 -2.55
C ALA A 9 0.82 11.50 -3.85
N THR A 10 1.88 10.73 -3.72
CA THR A 10 2.37 9.85 -4.79
C THR A 10 1.80 8.45 -4.62
N VAL A 11 1.44 7.80 -5.72
CA VAL A 11 1.01 6.40 -5.73
C VAL A 11 2.01 5.57 -6.52
N GLN A 12 2.48 4.48 -5.93
CA GLN A 12 3.46 3.59 -6.55
C GLN A 12 3.00 2.14 -6.45
N MET A 13 3.23 1.35 -7.49
CA MET A 13 3.10 -0.10 -7.40
C MET A 13 4.13 -0.65 -6.42
N GLY A 14 3.72 -1.63 -5.61
CA GLY A 14 4.63 -2.43 -4.81
C GLY A 14 5.72 -3.10 -5.66
N TYR A 15 6.75 -3.59 -4.99
CA TYR A 15 7.85 -4.32 -5.61
C TYR A 15 7.37 -5.65 -6.18
N SER A 16 7.58 -5.86 -7.47
CA SER A 16 7.23 -7.10 -8.17
C SER A 16 8.34 -8.13 -8.04
N PHE A 17 8.11 -9.12 -7.18
CA PHE A 17 8.95 -10.32 -7.11
C PHE A 17 8.71 -11.18 -8.35
N ARG A 18 9.76 -11.49 -9.11
CA ARG A 18 9.69 -12.26 -10.36
C ARG A 18 9.82 -13.77 -10.15
N SER A 19 10.21 -14.17 -8.97
CA SER A 19 10.32 -15.55 -8.50
C SER A 19 9.58 -15.69 -7.16
N ARG A 20 9.47 -16.92 -6.67
CA ARG A 20 8.99 -17.17 -5.31
C ARG A 20 9.86 -16.39 -4.32
N LEU A 21 9.22 -15.82 -3.30
CA LEU A 21 9.91 -15.11 -2.24
C LEU A 21 10.80 -16.11 -1.46
N GLU A 22 12.11 -15.97 -1.59
CA GLU A 22 13.09 -16.75 -0.83
C GLU A 22 13.32 -16.06 0.51
N THR A 23 12.70 -16.61 1.56
CA THR A 23 12.72 -16.01 2.89
C THR A 23 14.04 -16.32 3.60
N SER A 24 14.62 -15.30 4.23
CA SER A 24 15.88 -15.39 4.96
C SER A 24 15.68 -14.76 6.34
N GLU A 25 15.88 -15.52 7.43
CA GLU A 25 15.77 -14.98 8.79
C GLU A 25 16.78 -13.85 9.03
N SER A 26 17.96 -13.94 8.40
CA SER A 26 18.99 -12.90 8.38
C SER A 26 18.79 -11.83 7.31
N GLY A 27 17.68 -11.91 6.55
CA GLY A 27 17.41 -11.03 5.43
C GLY A 27 17.39 -9.55 5.83
N ASP A 28 18.01 -8.74 4.98
CA ASP A 28 18.23 -7.32 5.24
C ASP A 28 17.01 -6.43 4.94
N VAL A 29 16.01 -6.99 4.26
CA VAL A 29 14.83 -6.26 3.80
C VAL A 29 13.54 -6.99 4.19
N ALA A 30 12.67 -6.30 4.90
CA ALA A 30 11.31 -6.76 5.21
C ALA A 30 10.36 -6.58 4.01
N VAL A 31 9.36 -7.44 3.92
CA VAL A 31 8.37 -7.44 2.84
C VAL A 31 6.96 -7.36 3.42
N ILE A 32 6.30 -6.24 3.18
CA ILE A 32 4.90 -6.00 3.56
C ILE A 32 3.99 -6.60 2.49
N GLN A 33 3.17 -7.57 2.89
CA GLN A 33 2.28 -8.34 2.03
C GLN A 33 0.82 -8.16 2.42
N MET A 34 -0.09 -8.75 1.65
CA MET A 34 -1.54 -8.63 1.88
C MET A 34 -1.99 -9.11 3.28
N LYS A 35 -1.30 -10.13 3.82
CA LYS A 35 -1.57 -10.71 5.14
C LYS A 35 -1.16 -9.80 6.29
N ASP A 36 -0.24 -8.86 6.05
CA ASP A 36 0.31 -7.95 7.07
C ASP A 36 -0.56 -6.69 7.21
N LEU A 37 -1.53 -6.51 6.31
CA LEU A 37 -2.54 -5.48 6.40
C LEU A 37 -3.67 -5.99 7.31
N LEU A 38 -3.84 -5.37 8.47
CA LEU A 38 -4.75 -5.81 9.53
C LEU A 38 -6.18 -5.32 9.30
N GLU A 39 -7.12 -5.85 10.10
CA GLU A 39 -8.55 -5.51 10.01
C GLU A 39 -8.86 -4.07 10.45
N ASP A 40 -8.04 -3.50 11.32
CA ASP A 40 -8.15 -2.12 11.78
C ASP A 40 -7.53 -1.10 10.81
N ASN A 41 -7.15 -1.55 9.60
CA ASN A 41 -6.46 -0.75 8.59
C ASN A 41 -5.12 -0.18 9.08
N THR A 42 -4.38 -0.95 9.86
CA THR A 42 -2.94 -0.72 10.15
C THR A 42 -2.06 -1.81 9.52
N VAL A 43 -0.77 -1.51 9.36
CA VAL A 43 0.22 -2.51 8.92
C VAL A 43 0.89 -3.12 10.14
N GLY A 44 0.73 -4.44 10.31
CA GLY A 44 1.48 -5.20 11.30
C GLY A 44 2.94 -5.34 10.88
N CYS A 45 3.85 -4.70 11.61
CA CYS A 45 5.28 -4.77 11.35
C CYS A 45 5.97 -5.93 12.09
N ASP A 46 5.26 -6.56 13.03
CA ASP A 46 5.76 -7.73 13.76
C ASP A 46 5.78 -8.96 12.86
N GLY A 47 6.96 -9.58 12.75
CA GLY A 47 7.10 -10.83 12.00
C GLY A 47 7.01 -10.67 10.47
N LEU A 48 7.28 -9.46 9.94
CA LEU A 48 7.41 -9.27 8.50
C LEU A 48 8.43 -10.25 7.92
N VAL A 49 8.06 -10.88 6.81
CA VAL A 49 8.97 -11.77 6.09
C VAL A 49 10.18 -10.98 5.61
N ARG A 50 11.36 -11.53 5.81
CA ARG A 50 12.63 -10.94 5.37
C ARG A 50 13.20 -11.69 4.17
N VAL A 51 13.87 -10.94 3.31
CA VAL A 51 14.55 -11.43 2.11
C VAL A 51 15.92 -10.77 2.02
N ASP A 52 16.84 -11.44 1.35
CA ASP A 52 18.10 -10.84 0.93
C ASP A 52 17.88 -10.16 -0.42
N MET A 53 18.16 -8.86 -0.51
CA MET A 53 18.06 -8.11 -1.75
C MET A 53 19.33 -7.31 -2.02
N GLU A 54 20.09 -7.74 -3.03
CA GLU A 54 21.38 -7.11 -3.39
C GLU A 54 21.27 -5.62 -3.65
N THR A 55 20.20 -5.18 -4.36
CA THR A 55 19.97 -3.78 -4.66
C THR A 55 18.50 -3.41 -4.59
N ILE A 56 18.17 -2.44 -3.73
CA ILE A 56 16.86 -1.81 -3.67
C ILE A 56 17.04 -0.32 -3.87
N LYS A 57 16.28 0.24 -4.81
CA LYS A 57 16.23 1.69 -4.97
C LYS A 57 15.43 2.30 -3.82
N GLU A 58 15.92 3.38 -3.25
CA GLU A 58 15.33 4.06 -2.10
C GLU A 58 13.83 4.39 -2.28
N HIS A 59 13.42 4.77 -3.49
CA HIS A 59 12.01 5.05 -3.79
C HIS A 59 11.08 3.82 -3.70
N HIS A 60 11.60 2.60 -3.62
CA HIS A 60 10.80 1.41 -3.33
C HIS A 60 10.61 1.16 -1.83
N LEU A 61 11.43 1.79 -0.98
CA LEU A 61 11.32 1.59 0.46
C LEU A 61 10.03 2.21 0.99
N ALA A 62 9.34 1.46 1.83
CA ALA A 62 8.23 1.91 2.64
C ALA A 62 8.76 2.65 3.86
N GLN A 63 7.97 3.58 4.38
CA GLN A 63 8.30 4.32 5.60
C GLN A 63 7.04 4.57 6.42
N LYS A 64 7.24 4.95 7.68
CA LYS A 64 6.16 5.41 8.56
C LYS A 64 5.32 6.50 7.89
N GLY A 65 3.99 6.37 8.00
CA GLY A 65 3.00 7.26 7.40
C GLY A 65 2.61 6.91 5.97
N ASP A 66 3.29 5.97 5.32
CA ASP A 66 2.81 5.42 4.04
C ASP A 66 1.51 4.64 4.25
N LEU A 67 0.61 4.72 3.27
CA LEU A 67 -0.55 3.84 3.19
C LEU A 67 -0.28 2.72 2.20
N VAL A 68 -0.73 1.51 2.54
CA VAL A 68 -0.65 0.32 1.70
C VAL A 68 -2.05 -0.08 1.27
N PHE A 69 -2.36 0.15 0.00
CA PHE A 69 -3.68 -0.02 -0.57
C PHE A 69 -3.86 -1.40 -1.22
N ARG A 70 -4.98 -2.04 -0.87
CA ARG A 70 -5.43 -3.32 -1.43
C ARG A 70 -6.00 -3.08 -2.82
N SER A 71 -5.14 -3.21 -3.84
CA SER A 71 -5.57 -3.01 -5.24
C SER A 71 -6.51 -4.10 -5.74
N ARG A 72 -6.48 -5.29 -5.16
CA ARG A 72 -7.34 -6.42 -5.53
C ARG A 72 -8.11 -6.96 -4.32
N GLY A 73 -9.28 -7.50 -4.59
CA GLY A 73 -10.17 -8.12 -3.60
C GLY A 73 -11.57 -7.50 -3.62
N HIS A 74 -12.43 -7.98 -2.71
CA HIS A 74 -13.81 -7.50 -2.59
C HIS A 74 -13.90 -6.09 -1.98
N LEU A 75 -12.95 -5.75 -1.10
CA LEU A 75 -12.85 -4.43 -0.47
C LEU A 75 -11.51 -3.81 -0.84
N ASN A 76 -11.56 -2.58 -1.36
CA ASN A 76 -10.39 -1.81 -1.74
C ASN A 76 -10.10 -0.78 -0.64
N THR A 77 -9.57 -1.25 0.49
CA THR A 77 -9.13 -0.38 1.60
C THR A 77 -7.63 -0.16 1.57
N SER A 78 -7.15 0.75 2.41
CA SER A 78 -5.73 0.89 2.71
C SER A 78 -5.45 0.54 4.16
N ALA A 79 -4.18 0.28 4.48
CA ALA A 79 -3.70 0.24 5.84
C ALA A 79 -2.52 1.20 6.04
N ILE A 80 -2.42 1.84 7.19
CA ILE A 80 -1.37 2.82 7.50
C ILE A 80 -0.19 2.18 8.23
N LEU A 81 1.04 2.52 7.82
CA LEU A 81 2.27 2.21 8.55
C LEU A 81 2.45 3.18 9.73
N LEU A 82 2.11 2.75 10.94
CA LEU A 82 2.27 3.56 12.15
C LEU A 82 3.69 3.51 12.73
N ASP A 83 4.37 2.38 12.53
CA ASP A 83 5.74 2.12 12.98
C ASP A 83 6.73 2.28 11.83
N ASP A 84 8.00 2.46 12.18
CA ASP A 84 9.09 2.41 11.21
C ASP A 84 9.39 0.93 10.87
N PRO A 85 9.16 0.47 9.63
CA PRO A 85 9.41 -0.92 9.28
C PRO A 85 10.91 -1.20 9.02
N GLY A 86 11.78 -0.20 9.19
CA GLY A 86 13.18 -0.26 8.78
C GLY A 86 13.30 -0.35 7.26
N ARG A 87 14.26 -1.13 6.77
CA ARG A 87 14.35 -1.43 5.32
C ARG A 87 13.22 -2.37 4.93
N ALA A 88 12.14 -1.83 4.39
CA ALA A 88 11.00 -2.63 3.94
C ALA A 88 10.48 -2.21 2.56
N VAL A 89 9.91 -3.17 1.83
CA VAL A 89 9.19 -2.92 0.57
C VAL A 89 7.76 -3.42 0.66
N VAL A 90 6.84 -2.73 -0.02
CA VAL A 90 5.47 -3.20 -0.23
C VAL A 90 5.45 -4.20 -1.38
N ALA A 91 4.92 -5.41 -1.21
CA ALA A 91 4.86 -6.41 -2.28
C ALA A 91 3.78 -6.09 -3.32
N ALA A 92 4.11 -6.27 -4.59
CA ALA A 92 3.11 -6.13 -5.64
C ALA A 92 1.98 -7.17 -5.48
N PRO A 93 0.74 -6.77 -5.79
CA PRO A 93 0.36 -5.53 -6.44
C PRO A 93 -0.35 -4.60 -5.48
N LEU A 94 -0.03 -4.67 -4.18
CA LEU A 94 -0.41 -3.60 -3.28
C LEU A 94 0.16 -2.29 -3.82
N LEU A 95 -0.57 -1.20 -3.62
CA LEU A 95 -0.11 0.14 -3.99
C LEU A 95 0.38 0.85 -2.73
N ARG A 96 1.53 1.51 -2.80
CA ARG A 96 1.98 2.42 -1.74
C ARG A 96 1.51 3.83 -2.09
N ILE A 97 0.83 4.48 -1.15
CA ILE A 97 0.45 5.89 -1.22
C ILE A 97 1.32 6.64 -0.21
N ARG A 98 2.06 7.66 -0.66
CA ARG A 98 2.88 8.51 0.20
C ARG A 98 2.42 9.95 0.11
N ILE A 99 1.95 10.51 1.23
CA ILE A 99 1.52 11.90 1.32
C ILE A 99 2.71 12.83 1.01
N THR A 100 2.47 13.82 0.14
CA THR A 100 3.44 14.85 -0.22
C THR A 100 3.05 16.23 0.28
N GLN A 101 1.80 16.40 0.73
CA GLN A 101 1.24 17.66 1.24
C GLN A 101 0.65 17.44 2.64
N PRO A 102 1.48 17.16 3.67
CA PRO A 102 0.99 16.83 5.02
C PRO A 102 0.24 17.98 5.69
N ASP A 103 0.50 19.22 5.30
CA ASP A 103 -0.23 20.41 5.78
C ASP A 103 -1.66 20.50 5.24
N ILE A 104 -1.98 19.74 4.19
CA ILE A 104 -3.30 19.73 3.53
C ILE A 104 -4.08 18.48 3.91
N VAL A 105 -3.41 17.32 4.03
CA VAL A 105 -4.06 16.05 4.35
C VAL A 105 -3.20 15.18 5.26
N LEU A 106 -3.83 14.64 6.30
CA LEU A 106 -3.21 13.64 7.18
C LEU A 106 -3.31 12.25 6.56
N ALA A 107 -2.29 11.42 6.75
CA ALA A 107 -2.28 10.05 6.26
C ALA A 107 -3.42 9.22 6.90
N GLU A 108 -3.65 9.41 8.20
CA GLU A 108 -4.71 8.79 8.99
C GLU A 108 -6.09 9.16 8.43
N TYR A 109 -6.29 10.44 8.10
CA TYR A 109 -7.53 10.90 7.49
C TYR A 109 -7.75 10.24 6.12
N LEU A 110 -6.72 10.18 5.27
CA LEU A 110 -6.84 9.54 3.97
C LEU A 110 -7.11 8.03 4.10
N ASN A 111 -6.46 7.35 5.05
CA ASN A 111 -6.69 5.94 5.36
C ASN A 111 -8.15 5.68 5.79
N TRP A 112 -8.66 6.53 6.68
CA TRP A 112 -10.05 6.50 7.11
C TRP A 112 -11.01 6.78 5.94
N TYR A 113 -10.73 7.81 5.14
CA TYR A 113 -11.57 8.23 4.02
C TYR A 113 -11.71 7.15 2.94
N ILE A 114 -10.61 6.47 2.59
CA ILE A 114 -10.59 5.38 1.60
C ILE A 114 -11.58 4.27 2.00
N SER A 115 -11.74 4.01 3.30
CA SER A 115 -12.64 2.97 3.81
C SER A 115 -14.11 3.41 3.92
N GLN A 116 -14.43 4.69 3.63
CA GLN A 116 -15.79 5.18 3.70
C GLN A 116 -16.66 4.68 2.53
N ARG A 117 -17.98 4.64 2.77
CA ARG A 117 -18.96 4.11 1.81
C ARG A 117 -18.85 4.76 0.43
N ASP A 118 -18.66 6.07 0.35
CA ASP A 118 -18.58 6.77 -0.94
C ASP A 118 -17.32 6.42 -1.71
N ALA A 119 -16.18 6.27 -1.02
CA ALA A 119 -14.94 5.80 -1.63
C ALA A 119 -15.07 4.35 -2.10
N GLN A 120 -15.64 3.46 -1.28
CA GLN A 120 -15.89 2.07 -1.68
C GLN A 120 -16.86 1.98 -2.88
N ARG A 121 -17.94 2.77 -2.92
CA ARG A 121 -18.84 2.86 -4.08
C ARG A 121 -18.10 3.31 -5.33
N TYR A 122 -17.22 4.30 -5.21
CA TYR A 122 -16.39 4.76 -6.31
C TYR A 122 -15.49 3.62 -6.82
N PHE A 123 -14.77 2.93 -5.93
CA PHE A 123 -13.92 1.80 -6.32
C PHE A 123 -14.73 0.68 -6.96
N THR A 124 -15.82 0.22 -6.34
CA THR A 124 -16.70 -0.82 -6.92
C THR A 124 -17.19 -0.45 -8.31
N SER A 125 -17.56 0.81 -8.56
CA SER A 125 -18.01 1.27 -9.89
C SER A 125 -16.91 1.28 -10.97
N ARG A 126 -15.64 1.18 -10.56
CA ARG A 126 -14.44 1.24 -11.42
C ARG A 126 -13.65 -0.07 -11.44
N GLN A 127 -14.14 -1.11 -10.78
CA GLN A 127 -13.54 -2.42 -10.88
C GLN A 127 -13.68 -2.93 -12.32
N GLU A 128 -12.55 -3.29 -12.95
CA GLU A 128 -12.50 -3.93 -14.27
C GLU A 128 -12.09 -5.40 -14.12
N GLY A 129 -12.65 -6.28 -14.96
CA GLY A 129 -12.31 -7.71 -15.01
C GLY A 129 -13.44 -8.63 -14.48
N THR A 130 -13.69 -9.73 -15.19
CA THR A 130 -14.78 -10.69 -14.91
C THR A 130 -14.48 -11.70 -13.80
N SER A 131 -13.27 -11.71 -13.23
CA SER A 131 -12.86 -12.74 -12.24
C SER A 131 -11.99 -12.26 -11.09
N VAL A 132 -11.25 -11.15 -11.22
CA VAL A 132 -10.50 -10.53 -10.11
C VAL A 132 -10.62 -9.01 -10.23
N ASN A 133 -11.46 -8.41 -9.39
CA ASN A 133 -11.66 -6.97 -9.33
C ASN A 133 -10.35 -6.28 -8.92
N MET A 134 -9.82 -5.43 -9.80
CA MET A 134 -8.59 -4.67 -9.54
C MET A 134 -8.81 -3.16 -9.73
N ILE A 135 -8.24 -2.38 -8.82
CA ILE A 135 -8.12 -0.93 -8.92
C ILE A 135 -6.69 -0.62 -9.36
N SER A 136 -6.57 -0.06 -10.56
CA SER A 136 -5.31 0.44 -11.09
C SER A 136 -4.86 1.70 -10.35
N ARG A 137 -3.55 1.99 -10.42
CA ARG A 137 -2.99 3.25 -9.92
C ARG A 137 -3.74 4.48 -10.42
N LYS A 138 -4.08 4.51 -11.72
CA LYS A 138 -4.76 5.65 -12.36
C LYS A 138 -6.19 5.86 -11.83
N GLN A 139 -6.85 4.80 -11.39
CA GLN A 139 -8.20 4.91 -10.82
C GLN A 139 -8.17 5.37 -9.35
N LEU A 140 -7.07 5.10 -8.64
CA LEU A 140 -6.84 5.54 -7.28
C LEU A 140 -6.39 7.01 -7.21
N GLU A 141 -5.59 7.48 -8.16
CA GLU A 141 -5.09 8.87 -8.28
C GLU A 141 -6.18 9.92 -8.51
#